data_AF-A0A920PE98-F1
#
_entry.id   AF-A0A920PE98-F1
#
_cell.length_a   1.000
_cell.length_b   1.000
_cell.length_c   1.000
_cell.angle_alpha   90.00
_cell.angle_beta   90.00
_cell.angle_gamma   90.00
#
_symmetry.space_group_name_H-M   'P 1'
#
loop_
_entity.id
_entity.type
_entity.pdbx_description
1 polymer ?
#
loop_
_entity_poly.entity_id
_entity_poly.type
_entity_poly.pdbx_seq_one_letter_code
_entity_poly.pdbx_strand_id
1 'polypeptide(L)'
;MYEFDKEKAKSLLDRAGWSNINSDGYRTKNGKVFHFFMPLSPGYVAEVPAEVLQAQLKRVGIKFDINVMSGTAMMDGMTNLKSTFNTHW
;
A
#
# COMPACT_ATOMS: atom_id res chain seq x y z
N MET A 1 6.69 10.12 -18.35
CA MET A 1 7.24 9.72 -17.04
C MET A 1 6.60 10.67 -16.02
N TYR A 2 5.85 10.17 -15.04
CA TYR A 2 5.32 11.04 -13.97
C TYR A 2 6.43 11.20 -12.93
N GLU A 3 6.88 12.43 -12.70
CA GLU A 3 7.85 12.71 -11.63
C GLU A 3 7.24 12.42 -10.27
N PHE A 4 8.07 11.96 -9.33
CA PHE A 4 7.66 11.65 -7.97
C PHE A 4 7.40 12.95 -7.19
N ASP A 5 6.20 13.51 -7.37
CA ASP A 5 5.72 14.70 -6.66
C ASP A 5 4.94 14.30 -5.40
N LYS A 6 5.64 14.35 -4.27
CA LYS A 6 5.07 14.04 -2.95
C LYS A 6 3.94 14.99 -2.57
N GLU A 7 4.01 16.26 -2.96
CA GLU A 7 3.02 17.27 -2.57
C GLU A 7 1.72 17.04 -3.32
N LYS A 8 1.81 16.74 -4.62
CA LYS A 8 0.66 16.36 -5.43
C LYS A 8 0.01 15.07 -4.92
N ALA A 9 0.80 14.06 -4.55
CA ALA A 9 0.28 12.84 -3.96
C ALA A 9 -0.47 13.12 -2.65
N LYS A 10 0.10 13.92 -1.74
CA LYS A 10 -0.57 14.34 -0.50
C LYS A 10 -1.89 15.06 -0.78
N SER A 11 -1.88 16.02 -1.69
CA SER A 11 -3.08 16.79 -2.07
C SER A 11 -4.20 15.89 -2.62
N LEU A 12 -3.87 14.90 -3.45
CA LEU A 12 -4.86 13.94 -3.95
C LEU A 12 -5.46 13.09 -2.83
N LEU A 13 -4.64 12.65 -1.87
CA LEU A 13 -5.09 11.88 -0.71
C LEU A 13 -5.97 12.72 0.22
N ASP A 14 -5.60 13.98 0.45
CA ASP A 14 -6.40 14.93 1.23
C ASP A 14 -7.76 15.16 0.58
N ARG A 15 -7.79 15.39 -0.74
CA ARG A 15 -9.05 15.51 -1.52
C ARG A 15 -9.90 14.24 -1.48
N ALA A 16 -9.28 13.07 -1.39
CA ALA A 16 -9.96 11.79 -1.24
C ALA A 16 -10.42 11.52 0.22
N GLY A 17 -10.12 12.41 1.16
CA GLY A 17 -10.51 12.31 2.57
C GLY A 17 -9.56 11.47 3.44
N TRP A 18 -8.35 11.19 2.98
CA TRP A 18 -7.30 10.48 3.72
C TRP A 18 -6.38 11.45 4.46
N SER A 19 -6.94 12.36 5.26
CA SER A 19 -6.23 13.49 5.88
C SER A 19 -5.68 13.19 7.28
N ASN A 20 -6.32 12.29 8.04
CA ASN A 20 -5.92 12.00 9.42
C ASN A 20 -4.67 11.12 9.45
N ILE A 21 -3.74 11.35 10.36
CA ILE A 21 -2.54 10.51 10.53
C ILE A 21 -2.61 9.78 11.88
N ASN A 22 -2.38 8.47 11.89
CA ASN A 22 -2.33 7.67 13.12
C ASN A 22 -0.96 7.76 13.81
N SER A 23 -0.82 7.13 14.98
CA SER A 23 0.44 7.08 15.75
C SER A 23 1.62 6.46 14.99
N ASP A 24 1.36 5.62 13.99
CA ASP A 24 2.37 4.96 13.16
C ASP A 24 2.80 5.81 11.95
N GLY A 25 2.20 6.99 11.77
CA GLY A 25 2.50 7.90 10.66
C GLY A 25 1.75 7.60 9.36
N TYR A 26 0.70 6.76 9.40
CA TYR A 26 -0.13 6.43 8.23
C TYR A 26 -1.42 7.23 8.18
N ARG A 27 -1.82 7.58 6.96
CA ARG A 27 -3.07 8.24 6.66
C ARG A 27 -4.25 7.33 6.93
N THR A 28 -5.33 7.90 7.45
CA THR A 28 -6.54 7.20 7.85
C THR A 28 -7.78 7.96 7.40
N LYS A 29 -8.84 7.20 7.12
CA LYS A 29 -10.18 7.70 6.81
C LYS A 29 -11.19 6.80 7.50
N ASN A 30 -12.07 7.39 8.30
CA ASN A 30 -13.10 6.67 9.06
C ASN A 30 -12.53 5.51 9.91
N GLY A 31 -11.41 5.75 10.59
CA GLY A 31 -10.73 4.74 11.42
C GLY A 31 -10.02 3.63 10.66
N LYS A 32 -10.07 3.60 9.32
CA LYS A 32 -9.31 2.66 8.49
C LYS A 32 -7.98 3.29 8.06
N VAL A 33 -6.90 2.52 8.12
CA VAL A 33 -5.59 2.91 7.59
C VAL A 33 -5.57 2.74 6.07
N PHE A 34 -4.98 3.70 5.36
CA PHE A 34 -4.81 3.58 3.92
C PHE A 34 -3.71 2.55 3.62
N HIS A 35 -4.16 1.36 3.24
CA HIS A 35 -3.32 0.19 3.16
C HIS A 35 -3.43 -0.48 1.79
N PHE A 36 -2.29 -0.67 1.15
CA PHE A 36 -2.15 -1.44 -0.08
C PHE A 36 -1.32 -2.70 0.17
N PHE A 37 -1.78 -3.80 -0.41
CA PHE A 37 -1.07 -5.07 -0.38
C PHE A 37 -0.67 -5.45 -1.80
N MET A 38 0.60 -5.85 -1.98
CA MET A 38 1.11 -6.36 -3.25
C MET A 38 1.69 -7.76 -3.06
N PRO A 39 1.04 -8.80 -3.62
CA PRO A 39 1.65 -10.12 -3.71
C PRO A 39 2.73 -10.12 -4.80
N LEU A 40 3.92 -10.65 -4.48
CA LEU A 40 5.00 -10.83 -5.45
C LEU A 40 5.37 -12.31 -5.58
N SER A 41 5.60 -12.77 -6.81
CA SER A 41 6.08 -14.13 -7.10
C SER A 41 7.61 -14.19 -7.00
N PRO A 42 8.21 -15.23 -6.39
CA PRO A 42 9.65 -15.43 -6.31
C PRO A 42 10.30 -15.50 -7.70
N GLY A 43 11.51 -14.96 -7.85
CA GLY A 43 12.28 -14.99 -9.10
C GLY A 43 11.99 -13.84 -10.08
N TYR A 44 11.02 -12.98 -9.76
CA TYR A 44 10.91 -11.68 -10.43
C TYR A 44 11.94 -10.73 -9.81
N VAL A 45 12.62 -9.92 -10.63
CA VAL A 45 13.59 -8.89 -10.22
C VAL A 45 12.93 -7.72 -9.43
N ALA A 46 11.75 -7.96 -8.84
CA ALA A 46 10.89 -7.01 -8.15
C ALA A 46 11.12 -6.92 -6.62
N GLU A 47 11.92 -7.80 -6.02
CA GLU A 47 12.23 -7.72 -4.58
C GLU A 47 13.03 -6.45 -4.23
N VAL A 48 13.95 -6.03 -5.10
CA VAL A 48 14.75 -4.81 -4.91
C VAL A 48 13.93 -3.51 -5.05
N PRO A 49 13.06 -3.32 -6.07
CA PRO A 49 12.23 -2.11 -6.14
C PRO A 49 11.08 -2.06 -5.11
N ALA A 50 10.72 -3.20 -4.51
CA ALA A 50 9.64 -3.31 -3.54
C ALA A 50 9.88 -2.51 -2.26
N GLU A 51 11.02 -2.68 -1.59
CA GLU A 51 11.34 -1.94 -0.35
C GLU A 51 11.47 -0.43 -0.61
N VAL A 52 12.06 -0.06 -1.75
CA VAL A 52 12.15 1.35 -2.18
C VAL A 52 10.74 1.93 -2.35
N LEU A 53 9.83 1.18 -2.95
CA LEU A 53 8.44 1.59 -3.13
C LEU A 53 7.74 1.72 -1.76
N GLN A 54 7.94 0.77 -0.84
CA GLN A 54 7.41 0.85 0.52
C GLN A 54 7.90 2.11 1.24
N ALA A 55 9.19 2.40 1.16
CA ALA A 55 9.79 3.60 1.78
C ALA A 55 9.24 4.90 1.15
N GLN A 56 9.06 4.94 -0.17
CA GLN A 56 8.48 6.09 -0.87
C GLN A 56 7.02 6.32 -0.48
N LEU A 57 6.22 5.26 -0.39
CA LEU A 57 4.82 5.31 0.01
C LEU A 57 4.64 5.70 1.48
N LYS A 58 5.52 5.22 2.37
CA LYS A 58 5.52 5.64 3.78
C LYS A 58 5.74 7.15 3.94
N ARG A 59 6.56 7.79 3.09
CA ARG A 59 6.79 9.25 3.12
C ARG A 59 5.54 10.08 2.82
N VAL A 60 4.54 9.49 2.17
CA VAL A 60 3.24 10.14 1.91
C VAL A 60 2.14 9.60 2.83
N GLY A 61 2.49 8.76 3.82
CA GLY A 61 1.58 8.21 4.81
C GLY A 61 0.76 7.03 4.30
N ILE A 62 1.22 6.32 3.27
CA ILE A 62 0.57 5.11 2.77
C ILE A 62 1.23 3.89 3.39
N LYS A 63 0.43 2.98 3.96
CA LYS A 63 0.93 1.67 4.38
C LYS A 63 0.99 0.75 3.16
N PHE A 64 2.15 0.20 2.87
CA PHE A 64 2.35 -0.75 1.77
C PHE A 64 2.94 -2.04 2.33
N ASP A 65 2.15 -3.11 2.33
CA ASP A 65 2.60 -4.43 2.75
C ASP A 65 2.95 -5.25 1.51
N ILE A 66 4.19 -5.73 1.46
CA ILE A 66 4.73 -6.54 0.38
C ILE A 66 4.90 -7.94 0.93
N ASN A 67 4.31 -8.93 0.27
CA ASN A 67 4.47 -10.32 0.67
C ASN A 67 4.96 -11.12 -0.54
N VAL A 68 6.22 -11.56 -0.47
CA VAL A 68 6.80 -12.44 -1.47
C VAL A 68 6.33 -13.85 -1.15
N MET A 69 5.38 -14.35 -1.95
CA MET A 69 4.73 -15.63 -1.71
C MET A 69 4.88 -16.49 -2.97
N SER A 70 5.38 -17.71 -2.83
CA SER A 70 5.38 -18.69 -3.92
C SER A 70 3.96 -19.10 -4.30
N GLY A 71 3.76 -19.62 -5.51
CA GLY A 71 2.45 -19.70 -6.19
C GLY A 71 1.24 -20.11 -5.35
N THR A 72 1.32 -21.17 -4.53
CA THR A 72 0.19 -21.60 -3.67
C THR A 72 -0.08 -20.63 -2.52
N ALA A 73 0.96 -20.05 -1.93
CA ALA A 73 0.85 -19.04 -0.90
C ALA A 73 0.29 -17.70 -1.45
N MET A 74 0.52 -17.37 -2.72
CA MET A 74 -0.12 -16.21 -3.36
C MET A 74 -1.65 -16.39 -3.49
N MET A 75 -2.11 -17.59 -3.82
CA MET A 75 -3.56 -17.91 -3.90
C MET A 75 -4.23 -17.87 -2.52
N ASP A 76 -3.57 -18.37 -1.47
CA ASP A 76 -4.04 -18.30 -0.08
C ASP A 76 -3.96 -16.89 0.51
N GLY A 77 -2.97 -16.11 0.08
CA GLY A 77 -2.86 -14.69 0.38
C GLY A 77 -4.02 -13.91 -0.22
N MET A 78 -4.35 -14.14 -1.50
CA MET A 78 -5.44 -13.44 -2.19
C MET A 78 -6.82 -13.66 -1.57
N THR A 79 -7.10 -14.84 -1.00
CA THR A 79 -8.39 -15.16 -0.36
C THR A 79 -8.56 -14.56 1.04
N ASN A 80 -7.47 -14.26 1.77
CA ASN A 80 -7.51 -13.74 3.15
C ASN A 80 -7.26 -12.23 3.27
N LEU A 81 -7.14 -11.50 2.16
CA LEU A 81 -6.76 -10.08 2.20
C LEU A 81 -7.92 -9.15 2.54
N LYS A 82 -7.88 -8.61 3.76
CA LYS A 82 -8.58 -7.38 4.17
C LYS A 82 -7.93 -6.13 3.55
N SER A 83 -7.81 -6.08 2.22
CA SER A 83 -7.47 -4.85 1.50
C SER A 83 -8.68 -3.90 1.51
N THR A 84 -8.46 -2.59 1.58
CA THR A 84 -9.54 -1.58 1.54
C THR A 84 -10.43 -1.69 0.29
N PHE A 85 -9.90 -2.31 -0.77
CA PHE A 85 -10.61 -2.55 -2.03
C PHE A 85 -11.36 -3.89 -2.09
N ASN A 86 -11.20 -4.77 -1.09
CA ASN A 86 -11.78 -6.12 -1.08
C ASN A 86 -12.84 -6.33 0.03
N THR A 87 -13.38 -5.26 0.63
CA THR A 87 -14.59 -5.40 1.45
C THR A 87 -15.81 -5.55 0.54
N HIS A 88 -16.27 -6.79 0.39
CA HIS A 88 -17.63 -7.12 -0.07
C HIS A 88 -18.68 -6.36 0.76
N TRP A 89 -19.73 -5.88 0.09
CA TRP A 89 -21.00 -5.50 0.69
C TRP A 89 -21.77 -6.74 1.16
#